data_AF-A0A7X3KIW9-F1
#
_entry.id   AF-A0A7X3KIW9-F1
#
_cell.length_a   1.000
_cell.length_b   1.000
_cell.length_c   1.000
_cell.angle_alpha   90.00
_cell.angle_beta   90.00
_cell.angle_gamma   90.00
#
_symmetry.space_group_name_H-M   'P 1'
#
loop_
_entity.id
_entity.type
_entity.pdbx_description
1 polymer ?
#
loop_
_entity_poly.entity_id
_entity_poly.type
_entity_poly.pdbx_seq_one_letter_code
_entity_poly.pdbx_strand_id
1 'polypeptide(L)'
;EGTAVLYNTIANQLERGGIEDRTEYEALIIDCGGGTTDVSSCIFKVEDSTVAYKIDICTSYENGDTNFGGSNLTYRIMQYMKIVFADYYRQSYGHNRQRIDIDKMIDIPATDLFRHVDEHGVGDVYETLEQRYAEAESVIPTRFKEYETRMRDDYRRVRGNYHFLWDLAERLKTEFFRRTAMLRGGFSTGVSSEWEEGELRISAVERWSLAVREQERLVEREECPPIVFTIREITQLVRADIYDVVRQFLDELYQDGRLQRYSIIKLTGQSCRIDVFREALKEFVPGKSIEFRQKTEESGRVPELKLACLRGAIRYLTASKAGYIEASVTNEAAAVPYAVTAFTHSGRERTLMSSLERTGGTHGTISRPIGATEVEFHLKGLDGAQRHTYVYQNREESFKPVLYEEIAASYGAIIPQDETDSIANGEAKFFVSAGNSRWGFEVVPVARIGSQLQLGKKRFFAFEKDASELDFFDGMK
;
A
#
# COMPACT_ATOMS: atom_id res chain seq x y z
N GLU A 1 -7.08 -7.05 10.62
CA GLU A 1 -5.71 -7.19 11.14
C GLU A 1 -5.41 -6.17 12.24
N GLY A 2 -5.59 -4.87 11.97
CA GLY A 2 -5.41 -3.78 12.95
C GLY A 2 -6.05 -4.03 14.32
N THR A 3 -7.33 -4.44 14.39
CA THR A 3 -8.02 -4.72 15.67
C THR A 3 -7.34 -5.83 16.50
N ALA A 4 -6.82 -6.87 15.84
CA ALA A 4 -6.10 -7.95 16.53
C ALA A 4 -4.75 -7.47 17.06
N VAL A 5 -4.03 -6.66 16.28
CA VAL A 5 -2.78 -6.00 16.71
C VAL A 5 -3.04 -5.06 17.90
N LEU A 6 -4.15 -4.31 17.86
CA LEU A 6 -4.58 -3.46 18.97
C LEU A 6 -4.84 -4.27 20.23
N TYR A 7 -5.65 -5.33 20.13
CA TYR A 7 -5.98 -6.16 21.29
C TYR A 7 -4.72 -6.76 21.93
N ASN A 8 -3.75 -7.19 21.11
CA ASN A 8 -2.46 -7.66 21.63
C ASN A 8 -1.72 -6.56 22.42
N THR A 9 -1.85 -5.30 22.01
CA THR A 9 -1.29 -4.14 22.70
C THR A 9 -2.03 -3.86 24.00
N ILE A 10 -3.37 -3.84 23.99
CA ILE A 10 -4.22 -3.69 25.19
C ILE A 10 -3.87 -4.77 26.22
N ALA A 11 -3.84 -6.03 25.81
CA ALA A 11 -3.56 -7.14 26.71
C ALA A 11 -2.13 -7.06 27.32
N ASN A 12 -1.14 -6.58 26.56
CA ASN A 12 0.20 -6.31 27.11
C ASN A 12 0.22 -5.17 28.13
N GLN A 13 -0.61 -4.14 27.94
CA GLN A 13 -0.71 -3.00 28.84
C GLN A 13 -1.46 -3.39 30.12
N LEU A 14 -2.51 -4.21 30.02
CA LEU A 14 -3.19 -4.81 31.17
C LEU A 14 -2.24 -5.64 32.05
N GLU A 15 -1.42 -6.50 31.43
CA GLU A 15 -0.42 -7.31 32.16
C GLU A 15 0.64 -6.46 32.88
N ARG A 16 0.86 -5.21 32.46
CA ARG A 16 1.82 -4.28 33.06
C ARG A 16 1.18 -3.26 34.01
N GLY A 17 -0.15 -3.24 34.12
CA GLY A 17 -0.87 -2.19 34.85
C GLY A 17 -0.75 -0.80 34.22
N GLY A 18 -0.58 -0.73 32.90
CA GLY A 18 -0.38 0.53 32.17
C GLY A 18 -1.66 1.17 31.62
N ILE A 19 -2.84 0.63 31.95
CA ILE A 19 -4.15 1.17 31.53
C ILE A 19 -4.87 1.71 32.76
N GLU A 20 -5.32 2.96 32.68
CA GLU A 20 -6.16 3.58 33.69
C GLU A 20 -7.63 3.20 33.46
N ASP A 21 -8.33 2.87 34.54
CA ASP A 21 -9.72 2.44 34.49
C ASP A 21 -10.62 3.52 33.88
N ARG A 22 -11.48 3.10 32.95
CA ARG A 22 -12.47 3.93 32.23
C ARG A 22 -11.91 5.12 31.46
N THR A 23 -10.60 5.16 31.23
CA THR A 23 -9.97 6.18 30.40
C THR A 23 -10.06 5.78 28.92
N GLU A 24 -10.36 6.76 28.08
CA GLU A 24 -10.39 6.59 26.63
C GLU A 24 -8.99 6.82 26.05
N TYR A 25 -8.55 5.89 25.20
CA TYR A 25 -7.25 5.92 24.56
C TYR A 25 -7.41 5.89 23.04
N GLU A 26 -6.79 6.85 22.37
CA GLU A 26 -6.66 6.85 20.92
C GLU A 26 -5.34 6.18 20.51
N ALA A 27 -5.42 5.24 19.57
CA ALA A 27 -4.28 4.52 19.02
C ALA A 27 -4.26 4.64 17.49
N LEU A 28 -3.07 4.85 16.93
CA LEU A 28 -2.82 4.80 15.49
C LEU A 28 -2.01 3.55 15.16
N ILE A 29 -2.49 2.75 14.20
CA ILE A 29 -1.83 1.54 13.74
C ILE A 29 -1.44 1.73 12.29
N ILE A 30 -0.14 1.60 12.01
CA ILE A 30 0.43 1.69 10.67
C ILE A 30 1.01 0.31 10.33
N ASP A 31 0.45 -0.35 9.33
CA ASP A 31 0.85 -1.69 8.89
C ASP A 31 1.51 -1.63 7.53
N CYS A 32 2.83 -1.85 7.45
CA CYS A 32 3.56 -1.91 6.18
C CYS A 32 3.90 -3.37 5.84
N GLY A 33 3.07 -3.94 4.97
CA GLY A 33 3.15 -5.31 4.50
C GLY A 33 4.08 -5.51 3.30
N GLY A 34 3.80 -6.57 2.53
CA GLY A 34 4.56 -6.93 1.35
C GLY A 34 4.23 -6.06 0.12
N GLY A 35 2.96 -5.73 -0.09
CA GLY A 35 2.51 -4.92 -1.23
C GLY A 35 1.69 -3.68 -0.85
N THR A 36 1.11 -3.66 0.35
CA THR A 36 0.24 -2.58 0.82
C THR A 36 0.75 -2.02 2.14
N THR A 37 0.41 -0.75 2.37
CA THR A 37 0.60 -0.10 3.67
C THR A 37 -0.71 0.54 4.12
N ASP A 38 -1.20 0.16 5.29
CA ASP A 38 -2.50 0.60 5.80
C ASP A 38 -2.34 1.39 7.10
N VAL A 39 -3.17 2.41 7.28
CA VAL A 39 -3.26 3.21 8.50
C VAL A 39 -4.69 3.16 9.04
N SER A 40 -4.81 2.71 10.28
CA SER A 40 -6.07 2.61 11.00
C SER A 40 -5.97 3.35 12.32
N SER A 41 -7.00 4.11 12.67
CA SER A 41 -7.18 4.63 14.01
C SER A 41 -8.09 3.73 14.81
N CYS A 42 -7.86 3.72 16.10
CA CYS A 42 -8.67 2.98 17.05
C CYS A 42 -8.88 3.83 18.28
N ILE A 43 -10.09 3.82 18.82
CA ILE A 43 -10.40 4.34 20.14
C ILE A 43 -10.75 3.14 20.99
N PHE A 44 -10.15 3.03 22.17
CA PHE A 44 -10.52 1.96 23.10
C PHE A 44 -10.65 2.47 24.53
N LYS A 45 -11.48 1.77 25.28
CA LYS A 45 -11.72 2.00 26.70
C LYS A 45 -11.74 0.66 27.40
N VAL A 46 -11.11 0.61 28.57
CA VAL A 46 -11.13 -0.58 29.42
C VAL A 46 -11.78 -0.21 30.76
N GLU A 47 -12.72 -1.02 31.21
CA GLU A 47 -13.31 -0.96 32.53
C GLU A 47 -13.02 -2.25 33.28
N ASP A 48 -12.39 -2.16 34.45
CA ASP A 48 -12.21 -3.29 35.36
C ASP A 48 -13.47 -3.51 36.19
N SER A 49 -14.20 -4.59 35.92
CA SER A 49 -15.38 -4.98 36.69
C SER A 49 -15.06 -6.08 37.69
N THR A 50 -15.98 -6.37 38.60
CA THR A 50 -15.80 -7.43 39.61
C THR A 50 -15.60 -8.83 39.05
N VAL A 51 -15.94 -9.07 37.78
CA VAL A 51 -15.94 -10.40 37.17
C VAL A 51 -15.10 -10.50 35.89
N ALA A 52 -14.85 -9.38 35.20
CA ALA A 52 -14.15 -9.34 33.92
C ALA A 52 -13.70 -7.92 33.54
N TYR A 53 -12.74 -7.78 32.62
CA TYR A 53 -12.48 -6.52 31.95
C TYR A 53 -13.50 -6.27 30.85
N LYS A 54 -14.22 -5.16 30.90
CA LYS A 54 -15.03 -4.69 29.78
C LYS A 54 -14.15 -3.88 28.84
N ILE A 55 -14.13 -4.23 27.56
CA ILE A 55 -13.27 -3.61 26.57
C ILE A 55 -14.11 -3.14 25.40
N ASP A 56 -14.26 -1.83 25.27
CA ASP A 56 -14.89 -1.21 24.12
C ASP A 56 -13.81 -0.79 23.12
N ILE A 57 -13.93 -1.23 21.87
CA ILE A 57 -13.01 -0.90 20.78
C ILE A 57 -13.83 -0.34 19.62
N CYS A 58 -13.53 0.88 19.21
CA CYS A 58 -14.01 1.50 17.99
C CYS A 58 -12.84 1.58 17.00
N THR A 59 -13.00 1.08 15.77
CA THR A 59 -11.95 1.17 14.75
C THR A 59 -12.43 1.92 13.52
N SER A 60 -11.54 2.73 12.94
CA SER A 60 -11.75 3.48 11.70
C SER A 60 -10.53 3.35 10.81
N TYR A 61 -10.77 3.18 9.51
CA TYR A 61 -9.73 3.34 8.50
C TYR A 61 -9.42 4.82 8.35
N GLU A 62 -8.13 5.18 8.37
CA GLU A 62 -7.69 6.57 8.20
C GLU A 62 -7.14 6.80 6.80
N ASN A 63 -6.19 5.97 6.37
CA ASN A 63 -5.51 6.13 5.08
C ASN A 63 -4.78 4.83 4.71
N GLY A 64 -4.24 4.74 3.50
CA GLY A 64 -3.42 3.61 3.07
C GLY A 64 -2.96 3.76 1.63
N ASP A 65 -1.84 3.12 1.32
CA ASP A 65 -1.29 3.01 -0.02
C ASP A 65 -1.28 1.54 -0.44
N THR A 66 -2.16 1.21 -1.37
CA THR A 66 -2.25 -0.14 -1.96
C THR A 66 -1.09 -0.45 -2.88
N ASN A 67 -0.24 0.53 -3.20
CA ASN A 67 0.88 0.41 -4.11
C ASN A 67 2.24 0.53 -3.42
N PHE A 68 2.28 0.61 -2.09
CA PHE A 68 3.53 0.64 -1.34
C PHE A 68 3.64 -0.48 -0.31
N GLY A 69 4.70 -1.25 -0.41
CA GLY A 69 5.11 -2.21 0.61
C GLY A 69 6.54 -2.70 0.39
N GLY A 70 6.85 -3.87 0.96
CA GLY A 70 8.15 -4.51 0.81
C GLY A 70 8.61 -4.73 -0.64
N SER A 71 7.68 -4.92 -1.59
CA SER A 71 7.97 -5.07 -3.02
C SER A 71 8.56 -3.81 -3.65
N ASN A 72 8.11 -2.63 -3.24
CA ASN A 72 8.66 -1.35 -3.72
C ASN A 72 10.12 -1.22 -3.32
N LEU A 73 10.44 -1.59 -2.08
CA LEU A 73 11.80 -1.56 -1.56
C LEU A 73 12.68 -2.58 -2.29
N THR A 74 12.16 -3.77 -2.57
CA THR A 74 12.86 -4.79 -3.38
C THR A 74 13.14 -4.29 -4.79
N TYR A 75 12.15 -3.68 -5.44
CA TYR A 75 12.33 -3.10 -6.75
C TYR A 75 13.40 -2.01 -6.76
N ARG A 76 13.39 -1.10 -5.77
CA ARG A 76 14.41 -0.05 -5.64
C ARG A 76 15.81 -0.63 -5.49
N ILE A 77 15.97 -1.66 -4.65
CA ILE A 77 17.23 -2.39 -4.48
C ILE A 77 17.64 -3.08 -5.78
N MET A 78 16.71 -3.73 -6.48
CA MET A 78 16.95 -4.37 -7.77
C MET A 78 17.46 -3.37 -8.81
N GLN A 79 16.91 -2.15 -8.86
CA GLN A 79 17.39 -1.09 -9.75
C GLN A 79 18.87 -0.76 -9.50
N TYR A 80 19.23 -0.50 -8.24
CA TYR A 80 20.61 -0.23 -7.86
C TYR A 80 21.54 -1.42 -8.16
N MET A 81 21.12 -2.64 -7.82
CA MET A 81 21.90 -3.86 -8.11
C MET A 81 22.14 -4.02 -9.61
N LYS A 82 21.12 -3.81 -10.44
CA LYS A 82 21.24 -3.88 -11.90
C LYS A 82 22.25 -2.88 -12.43
N ILE A 83 22.21 -1.62 -11.97
CA ILE A 83 23.17 -0.59 -12.37
C ILE A 83 24.60 -1.04 -12.04
N VAL A 84 24.81 -1.48 -10.80
CA VAL A 84 26.14 -1.90 -10.32
C VAL A 84 26.66 -3.13 -11.08
N PHE A 85 25.81 -4.12 -11.37
CA PHE A 85 26.19 -5.28 -12.18
C PHE A 85 26.41 -4.94 -13.66
N ALA A 86 25.57 -4.08 -14.24
CA ALA A 86 25.73 -3.62 -15.61
C ALA A 86 27.07 -2.89 -15.79
N ASP A 87 27.44 -2.04 -14.84
CA ASP A 87 28.74 -1.36 -14.86
C ASP A 87 29.91 -2.34 -14.68
N TYR A 88 29.78 -3.38 -13.84
CA TYR A 88 30.79 -4.44 -13.75
C TYR A 88 31.00 -5.13 -15.11
N TYR A 89 29.92 -5.60 -15.75
CA TYR A 89 30.03 -6.30 -17.03
C TYR A 89 30.49 -5.39 -18.17
N ARG A 90 30.20 -4.09 -18.12
CA ARG A 90 30.73 -3.10 -19.05
C ARG A 90 32.23 -2.85 -18.82
N GLN A 91 32.67 -2.80 -17.56
CA GLN A 91 34.07 -2.56 -17.18
C GLN A 91 34.98 -3.77 -17.39
N SER A 92 34.49 -5.00 -17.43
CA SER A 92 35.30 -6.17 -17.86
C SER A 92 35.89 -6.01 -19.28
N TYR A 93 35.44 -5.00 -20.04
CA TYR A 93 35.99 -4.59 -21.33
C TYR A 93 36.95 -3.38 -21.28
N GLY A 94 37.23 -2.78 -20.11
CA GLY A 94 38.03 -1.54 -19.96
C GLY A 94 38.81 -1.41 -18.63
N HIS A 95 39.90 -0.63 -18.62
CA HIS A 95 40.93 -0.64 -17.56
C HIS A 95 40.64 0.19 -16.28
N ASN A 96 39.40 0.60 -15.98
CA ASN A 96 39.13 1.41 -14.78
C ASN A 96 38.00 0.81 -13.92
N ARG A 97 38.39 0.26 -12.75
CA ARG A 97 37.55 -0.53 -11.83
C ARG A 97 36.97 0.31 -10.68
N GLN A 98 36.28 1.41 -10.99
CA GLN A 98 35.58 2.16 -9.94
C GLN A 98 34.11 1.78 -9.90
N ARG A 99 33.69 1.21 -8.76
CA ARG A 99 32.29 0.98 -8.41
C ARG A 99 31.58 2.33 -8.28
N ILE A 100 30.37 2.42 -8.81
CA ILE A 100 29.54 3.61 -8.63
C ILE A 100 29.00 3.63 -7.19
N ASP A 101 29.33 4.71 -6.49
CA ASP A 101 28.83 4.97 -5.15
C ASP A 101 27.35 5.39 -5.20
N ILE A 102 26.58 5.00 -4.18
CA ILE A 102 25.18 5.41 -4.04
C ILE A 102 25.06 6.95 -3.97
N ASP A 103 26.06 7.61 -3.38
CA ASP A 103 26.11 9.07 -3.24
C ASP A 103 26.16 9.79 -4.60
N LYS A 104 26.60 9.11 -5.67
CA LYS A 104 26.54 9.65 -7.04
C LYS A 104 25.17 9.53 -7.70
N MET A 105 24.29 8.68 -7.16
CA MET A 105 22.93 8.50 -7.65
C MET A 105 21.91 9.25 -6.81
N ILE A 106 22.19 9.44 -5.52
CA ILE A 106 21.39 10.23 -4.59
C ILE A 106 22.35 11.25 -3.95
N ASP A 107 22.57 12.36 -4.66
CA ASP A 107 23.46 13.46 -4.22
C ASP A 107 22.76 14.39 -3.22
N ILE A 108 22.08 13.77 -2.25
CA ILE A 108 21.36 14.46 -1.18
C ILE A 108 21.80 13.84 0.14
N PRO A 109 22.38 14.63 1.06
CA PRO A 109 22.76 14.13 2.38
C PRO A 109 21.57 13.51 3.11
N ALA A 110 21.79 12.41 3.81
CA ALA A 110 20.73 11.70 4.53
C ALA A 110 19.98 12.57 5.56
N THR A 111 20.63 13.63 6.07
CA THR A 111 20.06 14.63 6.98
C THR A 111 19.09 15.61 6.32
N ASP A 112 19.27 15.88 5.02
CA ASP A 112 18.45 16.82 4.25
C ASP A 112 17.40 16.12 3.38
N LEU A 113 17.50 14.80 3.24
CA LEU A 113 16.65 14.02 2.34
C LEU A 113 15.15 14.20 2.59
N PHE A 114 14.71 14.22 3.86
CA PHE A 114 13.29 14.39 4.19
C PHE A 114 12.77 15.77 3.75
N ARG A 115 13.51 16.83 4.08
CA ARG A 115 13.19 18.20 3.65
C ARG A 115 13.17 18.32 2.12
N HIS A 116 14.11 17.66 1.44
CA HIS A 116 14.14 17.64 -0.02
C HIS A 116 12.90 16.96 -0.61
N VAL A 117 12.45 15.84 -0.02
CA VAL A 117 11.19 15.19 -0.42
C VAL A 117 9.98 16.10 -0.20
N ASP A 118 9.94 16.87 0.88
CA ASP A 118 8.86 17.84 1.12
C ASP A 118 8.83 18.96 0.07
N GLU A 119 10.00 19.48 -0.31
CA GLU A 119 10.13 20.62 -1.22
C GLU A 119 10.00 20.24 -2.70
N HIS A 120 10.50 19.07 -3.11
CA HIS A 120 10.67 18.68 -4.51
C HIS A 120 10.02 17.34 -4.87
N GLY A 121 9.59 16.56 -3.88
CA GLY A 121 8.99 15.25 -4.08
C GLY A 121 10.01 14.11 -4.27
N VAL A 122 9.54 12.87 -4.11
CA VAL A 122 10.37 11.66 -4.20
C VAL A 122 10.93 11.39 -5.60
N GLY A 123 10.24 11.86 -6.65
CA GLY A 123 10.68 11.69 -8.03
C GLY A 123 12.01 12.39 -8.32
N ASP A 124 12.22 13.58 -7.74
CA ASP A 124 13.45 14.37 -7.91
C ASP A 124 14.66 13.66 -7.28
N VAL A 125 14.47 13.06 -6.09
CA VAL A 125 15.51 12.29 -5.39
C VAL A 125 16.08 11.15 -6.25
N TYR A 126 15.24 10.51 -7.04
CA TYR A 126 15.61 9.31 -7.82
C TYR A 126 15.80 9.56 -9.30
N GLU A 127 15.77 10.81 -9.78
CA GLU A 127 15.90 11.13 -11.22
C GLU A 127 17.17 10.50 -11.83
N THR A 128 18.31 10.69 -11.16
CA THR A 128 19.59 10.11 -11.62
C THR A 128 19.58 8.58 -11.55
N LEU A 129 19.00 8.00 -10.49
CA LEU A 129 18.87 6.54 -10.36
C LEU A 129 18.06 5.95 -11.52
N GLU A 130 16.90 6.54 -11.84
CA GLU A 130 16.01 6.08 -12.92
C GLU A 130 16.69 6.21 -14.29
N GLN A 131 17.41 7.31 -14.54
CA GLN A 131 18.19 7.47 -15.76
C GLN A 131 19.24 6.36 -15.90
N ARG A 132 20.01 6.11 -14.84
CA ARG A 132 21.06 5.06 -14.83
C ARG A 132 20.47 3.66 -14.96
N TYR A 133 19.30 3.43 -14.38
CA TYR A 133 18.57 2.17 -14.52
C TYR A 133 18.12 1.93 -15.97
N ALA A 134 17.62 2.96 -16.64
CA ALA A 134 17.29 2.91 -18.07
C ALA A 134 18.54 2.68 -18.94
N GLU A 135 19.66 3.33 -18.64
CA GLU A 135 20.94 3.09 -19.32
C GLU A 135 21.44 1.64 -19.14
N ALA A 136 21.15 1.01 -18.00
CA ALA A 136 21.54 -0.36 -17.71
C ALA A 136 20.78 -1.40 -18.55
N GLU A 137 19.60 -1.08 -19.12
CA GLU A 137 18.88 -1.95 -20.07
C GLU A 137 19.73 -2.32 -21.29
N SER A 138 20.67 -1.44 -21.67
CA SER A 138 21.56 -1.68 -22.81
C SER A 138 22.54 -2.84 -22.54
N VAL A 139 22.76 -3.19 -21.27
CA VAL A 139 23.74 -4.21 -20.84
C VAL A 139 23.02 -5.43 -20.28
N ILE A 140 22.13 -5.24 -19.31
CA ILE A 140 21.34 -6.30 -18.69
C ILE A 140 19.87 -5.96 -18.94
N PRO A 141 19.23 -6.47 -19.99
CA PRO A 141 17.81 -6.20 -20.20
C PRO A 141 16.94 -6.86 -19.12
N THR A 142 15.92 -6.16 -18.65
CA THR A 142 14.92 -6.73 -17.72
C THR A 142 13.47 -6.48 -18.16
N ARG A 143 13.22 -5.52 -19.07
CA ARG A 143 11.88 -5.21 -19.61
C ARG A 143 11.38 -6.26 -20.61
N PHE A 144 11.01 -7.44 -20.12
CA PHE A 144 10.65 -8.57 -20.98
C PHE A 144 9.38 -8.37 -21.79
N LYS A 145 8.50 -7.44 -21.43
CA LYS A 145 7.30 -7.12 -22.24
C LYS A 145 7.68 -6.54 -23.61
N GLU A 146 8.77 -5.78 -23.68
CA GLU A 146 9.30 -5.25 -24.95
C GLU A 146 9.86 -6.36 -25.87
N TYR A 147 9.99 -7.59 -25.36
CA TYR A 147 10.53 -8.76 -26.06
C TYR A 147 9.46 -9.76 -26.50
N GLU A 148 8.18 -9.53 -26.21
CA GLU A 148 7.08 -10.46 -26.55
C GLU A 148 6.99 -10.77 -28.05
N THR A 149 7.37 -9.80 -28.90
CA THR A 149 7.37 -9.92 -30.36
C THR A 149 8.71 -10.41 -30.93
N ARG A 150 9.74 -10.57 -30.10
CA ARG A 150 11.09 -11.01 -30.51
C ARG A 150 11.22 -12.53 -30.47
N MET A 151 12.42 -13.04 -30.79
CA MET A 151 12.71 -14.47 -30.70
C MET A 151 12.46 -15.00 -29.28
N ARG A 152 11.84 -16.18 -29.20
CA ARG A 152 11.42 -16.82 -27.93
C ARG A 152 12.57 -17.00 -26.93
N ASP A 153 13.79 -17.15 -27.41
CA ASP A 153 14.98 -17.30 -26.56
C ASP A 153 15.35 -15.99 -25.85
N ASP A 154 15.34 -14.87 -26.57
CA ASP A 154 15.60 -13.54 -26.00
C ASP A 154 14.57 -13.20 -24.93
N TYR A 155 13.27 -13.39 -25.21
CA TYR A 155 12.21 -13.16 -24.22
C TYR A 155 12.44 -13.95 -22.93
N ARG A 156 12.80 -15.23 -23.02
CA ARG A 156 13.10 -16.07 -21.85
C ARG A 156 14.31 -15.58 -21.07
N ARG A 157 15.36 -15.14 -21.76
CA ARG A 157 16.58 -14.58 -21.15
C ARG A 157 16.30 -13.27 -20.41
N VAL A 158 15.59 -12.33 -21.04
CA VAL A 158 15.22 -11.04 -20.42
C VAL A 158 14.31 -11.25 -19.21
N ARG A 159 13.31 -12.13 -19.33
CA ARG A 159 12.44 -12.49 -18.21
C ARG A 159 13.22 -13.17 -17.08
N GLY A 160 14.17 -14.05 -17.45
CA GLY A 160 15.07 -14.69 -16.51
C GLY A 160 15.91 -13.69 -15.72
N ASN A 161 16.48 -12.69 -16.39
CA ASN A 161 17.22 -11.60 -15.75
C ASN A 161 16.38 -10.88 -14.69
N TYR A 162 15.14 -10.50 -15.04
CA TYR A 162 14.25 -9.79 -14.13
C TYR A 162 14.03 -10.59 -12.83
N HIS A 163 13.56 -11.83 -12.96
CA HIS A 163 13.27 -12.66 -11.78
C HIS A 163 14.53 -12.99 -10.98
N PHE A 164 15.67 -13.23 -11.65
CA PHE A 164 16.93 -13.50 -10.97
C PHE A 164 17.39 -12.28 -10.15
N LEU A 165 17.39 -11.08 -10.72
CA LEU A 165 17.76 -9.86 -10.00
C LEU A 165 16.77 -9.53 -8.87
N TRP A 166 15.47 -9.76 -9.08
CA TRP A 166 14.45 -9.60 -8.05
C TRP A 166 14.72 -10.50 -6.85
N ASP A 167 14.99 -11.79 -7.09
CA ASP A 167 15.28 -12.76 -6.04
C ASP A 167 16.54 -12.39 -5.25
N LEU A 168 17.59 -11.90 -5.93
CA LEU A 168 18.80 -11.41 -5.26
C LEU A 168 18.50 -10.17 -4.42
N ALA A 169 17.73 -9.22 -4.93
CA ALA A 169 17.33 -8.01 -4.20
C ALA A 169 16.50 -8.33 -2.95
N GLU A 170 15.53 -9.26 -3.04
CA GLU A 170 14.71 -9.67 -1.90
C GLU A 170 15.56 -10.34 -0.81
N ARG A 171 16.52 -11.19 -1.20
CA ARG A 171 17.48 -11.79 -0.28
C ARG A 171 18.31 -10.72 0.41
N LEU A 172 18.91 -9.80 -0.35
CA LEU A 172 19.74 -8.73 0.19
C LEU A 172 18.97 -7.84 1.18
N LYS A 173 17.75 -7.42 0.79
CA LYS A 173 16.82 -6.66 1.65
C LYS A 173 16.53 -7.39 2.96
N THR A 174 16.17 -8.67 2.86
CA THR A 174 15.81 -9.50 4.02
C THR A 174 16.99 -9.64 4.96
N GLU A 175 18.19 -9.86 4.44
CA GLU A 175 19.39 -10.04 5.26
C GLU A 175 19.75 -8.76 6.03
N PHE A 176 19.76 -7.62 5.33
CA PHE A 176 20.07 -6.32 5.93
C PHE A 176 19.08 -5.87 6.99
N PHE A 177 17.78 -6.06 6.76
CA PHE A 177 16.75 -5.52 7.67
C PHE A 177 16.20 -6.54 8.67
N ARG A 178 16.61 -7.81 8.58
CA ARG A 178 16.29 -8.83 9.61
C ARG A 178 17.41 -9.01 10.62
N ARG A 179 18.68 -8.83 10.24
CA ARG A 179 19.85 -9.11 11.10
C ARG A 179 20.57 -7.82 11.47
N THR A 180 20.46 -7.41 12.72
CA THR A 180 21.00 -6.13 13.24
C THR A 180 22.52 -6.02 13.22
N ALA A 181 23.27 -7.13 13.12
CA ALA A 181 24.74 -7.13 13.12
C ALA A 181 25.38 -7.08 11.72
N MET A 182 24.58 -7.12 10.65
CA MET A 182 25.10 -7.21 9.28
C MET A 182 25.29 -5.81 8.69
N LEU A 183 26.54 -5.45 8.36
CA LEU A 183 26.84 -4.17 7.68
C LEU A 183 27.12 -4.35 6.19
N ARG A 184 27.53 -5.55 5.75
CA ARG A 184 27.95 -5.84 4.38
C ARG A 184 27.40 -7.16 3.86
N GLY A 185 26.93 -7.17 2.61
CA GLY A 185 26.30 -8.33 1.97
C GLY A 185 26.72 -8.49 0.52
N GLY A 186 26.90 -9.73 0.06
CA GLY A 186 27.26 -10.03 -1.33
C GLY A 186 26.85 -11.44 -1.73
N PHE A 187 27.18 -11.82 -2.96
CA PHE A 187 26.82 -13.12 -3.53
C PHE A 187 28.05 -13.85 -4.06
N SER A 188 28.00 -15.18 -4.06
CA SER A 188 29.04 -16.00 -4.68
C SER A 188 28.46 -17.30 -5.24
N THR A 189 29.00 -17.71 -6.39
CA THR A 189 28.87 -19.07 -6.93
C THR A 189 29.98 -19.97 -6.43
N GLY A 190 29.72 -21.27 -6.25
CA GLY A 190 30.76 -22.26 -5.95
C GLY A 190 31.10 -22.47 -4.47
N VAL A 191 30.36 -21.83 -3.55
CA VAL A 191 30.44 -22.14 -2.11
C VAL A 191 29.29 -23.06 -1.75
N SER A 192 29.56 -24.17 -1.06
CA SER A 192 28.54 -25.17 -0.67
C SER A 192 27.55 -24.67 0.37
N SER A 193 27.86 -23.55 1.04
CA SER A 193 27.05 -22.95 2.07
C SER A 193 27.35 -21.45 2.16
N GLU A 194 26.37 -20.67 2.63
CA GLU A 194 26.56 -19.28 3.02
C GLU A 194 27.72 -19.17 4.02
N TRP A 195 28.52 -18.11 3.93
CA TRP A 195 29.60 -17.87 4.88
C TRP A 195 29.52 -16.45 5.46
N GLU A 196 29.91 -16.35 6.72
CA GLU A 196 29.82 -15.14 7.54
C GLU A 196 31.20 -14.88 8.16
N GLU A 197 31.70 -13.65 8.02
CA GLU A 197 32.94 -13.20 8.65
C GLU A 197 32.73 -11.81 9.25
N GLY A 198 32.61 -11.75 10.58
CA GLY A 198 32.27 -10.51 11.28
C GLY A 198 30.93 -9.93 10.80
N GLU A 199 30.99 -8.73 10.23
CA GLU A 199 29.81 -7.99 9.72
C GLU A 199 29.53 -8.24 8.22
N LEU A 200 30.36 -9.07 7.57
CA LEU A 200 30.23 -9.46 6.16
C LEU A 200 29.52 -10.81 6.04
N ARG A 201 28.56 -10.87 5.14
CA ARG A 201 27.90 -12.12 4.75
C ARG A 201 27.89 -12.27 3.24
N ILE A 202 28.22 -13.48 2.78
CA ILE A 202 28.16 -13.83 1.36
C ILE A 202 27.18 -14.97 1.19
N SER A 203 26.13 -14.68 0.43
CA SER A 203 25.02 -15.60 0.20
C SER A 203 25.33 -16.47 -1.01
N ALA A 204 25.18 -17.78 -0.82
CA ALA A 204 25.45 -18.75 -1.87
C ALA A 204 24.34 -18.69 -2.93
N VAL A 205 24.76 -18.64 -4.20
CA VAL A 205 23.88 -18.73 -5.36
C VAL A 205 24.22 -20.03 -6.08
N GLU A 206 23.23 -20.92 -6.27
CA GLU A 206 23.45 -22.24 -6.88
C GLU A 206 24.04 -22.14 -8.29
N ARG A 207 23.49 -21.21 -9.09
CA ARG A 207 23.97 -20.89 -10.43
C ARG A 207 23.78 -19.41 -10.70
N TRP A 208 24.87 -18.74 -11.11
CA TRP A 208 24.76 -17.39 -11.63
C TRP A 208 24.29 -17.45 -13.09
N SER A 209 23.19 -16.79 -13.41
CA SER A 209 22.59 -16.82 -14.74
C SER A 209 22.05 -15.42 -15.05
N LEU A 210 22.92 -14.58 -15.62
CA LEU A 210 22.54 -13.29 -16.19
C LEU A 210 22.84 -13.28 -17.68
N ALA A 211 21.85 -12.97 -18.50
CA ALA A 211 22.02 -12.73 -19.92
C ALA A 211 22.44 -11.26 -20.16
N VAL A 212 23.66 -11.07 -20.62
CA VAL A 212 24.29 -9.76 -20.87
C VAL A 212 24.37 -9.48 -22.36
N ARG A 213 24.20 -8.23 -22.77
CA ARG A 213 24.22 -7.80 -24.17
C ARG A 213 25.64 -7.65 -24.72
N GLU A 214 25.94 -8.60 -25.60
CA GLU A 214 27.12 -8.91 -26.39
C GLU A 214 27.09 -8.52 -27.86
N GLN A 215 27.54 -7.35 -28.31
CA GLN A 215 27.54 -7.02 -29.76
C GLN A 215 26.19 -7.40 -30.45
N GLU A 216 25.08 -6.88 -29.92
CA GLU A 216 23.69 -7.17 -30.33
C GLU A 216 23.11 -8.56 -29.98
N ARG A 217 23.85 -9.44 -29.29
CA ARG A 217 23.35 -10.75 -28.85
C ARG A 217 23.28 -10.87 -27.33
N LEU A 218 22.33 -11.64 -26.81
CA LEU A 218 22.27 -11.95 -25.38
C LEU A 218 23.09 -13.20 -25.07
N VAL A 219 24.15 -13.03 -24.27
CA VAL A 219 25.06 -14.10 -23.87
C VAL A 219 24.92 -14.34 -22.37
N GLU A 220 24.76 -15.60 -21.97
CA GLU A 220 24.67 -15.96 -20.56
C GLU A 220 26.06 -15.81 -19.89
N ARG A 221 26.08 -15.24 -18.69
CA ARG A 221 27.25 -15.08 -17.85
C ARG A 221 27.06 -15.94 -16.61
N GLU A 222 28.03 -16.80 -16.36
CA GLU A 222 28.10 -17.68 -15.18
C GLU A 222 29.04 -17.13 -14.09
N GLU A 223 29.76 -16.06 -14.39
CA GLU A 223 30.65 -15.39 -13.44
C GLU A 223 29.85 -14.42 -12.56
N CYS A 224 29.78 -14.74 -11.26
CA CYS A 224 29.25 -13.86 -10.23
C CYS A 224 30.20 -12.67 -9.99
N PRO A 225 29.75 -11.41 -10.15
CA PRO A 225 30.56 -10.25 -9.83
C PRO A 225 30.93 -10.24 -8.34
N PRO A 226 32.21 -9.98 -7.98
CA PRO A 226 32.66 -9.91 -6.59
C PRO A 226 32.25 -8.56 -5.96
N ILE A 227 30.95 -8.28 -5.93
CA ILE A 227 30.38 -7.02 -5.44
C ILE A 227 29.82 -7.24 -4.04
N VAL A 228 30.14 -6.29 -3.16
CA VAL A 228 29.63 -6.22 -1.79
C VAL A 228 28.84 -4.92 -1.66
N PHE A 229 27.60 -5.04 -1.22
CA PHE A 229 26.71 -3.96 -0.85
C PHE A 229 26.83 -3.68 0.65
N THR A 230 26.51 -2.46 1.06
CA THR A 230 26.50 -2.07 2.47
C THR A 230 25.08 -1.72 2.93
N ILE A 231 24.80 -1.92 4.22
CA ILE A 231 23.54 -1.48 4.83
C ILE A 231 23.33 0.03 4.61
N ARG A 232 24.40 0.83 4.67
CA ARG A 232 24.35 2.28 4.46
C ARG A 232 23.79 2.63 3.08
N GLU A 233 24.30 1.98 2.04
CA GLU A 233 23.83 2.19 0.66
C GLU A 233 22.37 1.82 0.51
N ILE A 234 21.98 0.65 1.01
CA ILE A 234 20.60 0.17 0.91
C ILE A 234 19.66 1.04 1.74
N THR A 235 20.07 1.48 2.93
CA THR A 235 19.29 2.39 3.77
C THR A 235 19.09 3.74 3.10
N GLN A 236 20.14 4.36 2.54
CA GLN A 236 20.02 5.63 1.81
C GLN A 236 19.10 5.49 0.59
N LEU A 237 19.25 4.38 -0.14
CA LEU A 237 18.46 4.07 -1.33
C LEU A 237 16.96 3.94 -1.06
N VAL A 238 16.53 3.44 0.10
CA VAL A 238 15.09 3.27 0.42
C VAL A 238 14.52 4.43 1.25
N ARG A 239 15.37 5.38 1.65
CA ARG A 239 15.04 6.36 2.69
C ARG A 239 13.93 7.32 2.27
N ALA A 240 13.99 7.81 1.04
CA ALA A 240 13.00 8.76 0.52
C ALA A 240 11.64 8.10 0.27
N ASP A 241 11.62 6.88 -0.29
CA ASP A 241 10.36 6.14 -0.50
C ASP A 241 9.63 5.87 0.83
N ILE A 242 10.35 5.44 1.87
CA ILE A 242 9.77 5.19 3.20
C ILE A 242 9.23 6.49 3.81
N TYR A 243 10.00 7.59 3.71
CA TYR A 243 9.58 8.87 4.24
C TYR A 243 8.33 9.40 3.54
N ASP A 244 8.30 9.38 2.21
CA ASP A 244 7.17 9.89 1.43
C ASP A 244 5.86 9.17 1.79
N VAL A 245 5.92 7.86 1.97
CA VAL A 245 4.75 7.05 2.39
C VAL A 245 4.29 7.42 3.81
N VAL A 246 5.22 7.55 4.75
CA VAL A 246 4.88 8.00 6.11
C VAL A 246 4.28 9.40 6.08
N ARG A 247 4.84 10.31 5.30
CA ARG A 247 4.33 11.68 5.10
C ARG A 247 2.92 11.66 4.54
N GLN A 248 2.66 10.93 3.45
CA GLN A 248 1.34 10.83 2.83
C GLN A 248 0.24 10.39 3.82
N PHE A 249 0.58 9.54 4.80
CA PHE A 249 -0.39 9.10 5.80
C PHE A 249 -0.57 10.05 6.98
N LEU A 250 0.49 10.74 7.38
CA LEU A 250 0.51 11.51 8.62
C LEU A 250 0.35 13.00 8.43
N ASP A 251 0.57 13.53 7.23
CA ASP A 251 0.58 14.98 6.98
C ASP A 251 -0.79 15.60 7.28
N GLU A 252 -1.89 15.00 6.81
CA GLU A 252 -3.25 15.46 7.14
C GLU A 252 -3.53 15.39 8.65
N LEU A 253 -3.23 14.24 9.27
CA LEU A 253 -3.41 14.05 10.73
C LEU A 253 -2.57 15.04 11.56
N TYR A 254 -1.40 15.40 11.05
CA TYR A 254 -0.48 16.36 11.66
C TYR A 254 -1.00 17.79 11.52
N GLN A 255 -1.36 18.21 10.31
CA GLN A 255 -1.88 19.55 10.02
C GLN A 255 -3.19 19.84 10.77
N ASP A 256 -4.05 18.83 10.92
CA ASP A 256 -5.30 18.91 11.68
C ASP A 256 -5.10 18.86 13.21
N GLY A 257 -3.88 18.64 13.68
CA GLY A 257 -3.55 18.46 15.11
C GLY A 257 -4.12 17.18 15.73
N ARG A 258 -4.73 16.29 14.94
CA ARG A 258 -5.29 15.00 15.39
C ARG A 258 -4.19 14.05 15.87
N LEU A 259 -3.01 14.15 15.29
CA LEU A 259 -1.85 13.34 15.68
C LEU A 259 -1.46 13.51 17.16
N GLN A 260 -1.75 14.68 17.73
CA GLN A 260 -1.50 14.98 19.15
C GLN A 260 -2.47 14.27 20.09
N ARG A 261 -3.59 13.74 19.60
CA ARG A 261 -4.57 13.00 20.41
C ARG A 261 -4.22 11.53 20.59
N TYR A 262 -3.54 10.91 19.62
CA TYR A 262 -3.12 9.52 19.72
C TYR A 262 -2.16 9.28 20.89
N SER A 263 -2.62 8.57 21.91
CA SER A 263 -1.81 8.14 23.05
C SER A 263 -0.83 7.02 22.67
N ILE A 264 -1.16 6.24 21.65
CA ILE A 264 -0.35 5.10 21.18
C ILE A 264 -0.17 5.19 19.67
N ILE A 265 1.06 5.00 19.20
CA ILE A 265 1.35 4.80 17.78
C ILE A 265 2.08 3.46 17.64
N LYS A 266 1.49 2.57 16.82
CA LYS A 266 1.96 1.20 16.63
C LYS A 266 2.34 0.96 15.18
N LEU A 267 3.61 0.63 14.96
CA LEU A 267 4.08 0.09 13.69
C LEU A 267 3.93 -1.44 13.68
N THR A 268 3.34 -1.98 12.62
CA THR A 268 3.20 -3.41 12.34
C THR A 268 3.59 -3.71 10.88
N GLY A 269 3.72 -4.99 10.55
CA GLY A 269 4.22 -5.43 9.25
C GLY A 269 5.73 -5.66 9.22
N GLN A 270 6.21 -6.37 8.20
CA GLN A 270 7.62 -6.75 8.11
C GLN A 270 8.52 -5.60 7.67
N SER A 271 8.01 -4.74 6.79
CA SER A 271 8.76 -3.61 6.23
C SER A 271 9.01 -2.53 7.27
N CYS A 272 8.10 -2.35 8.24
CA CYS A 272 8.25 -1.45 9.39
C CYS A 272 9.47 -1.75 10.29
N ARG A 273 10.21 -2.84 10.09
CA ARG A 273 11.46 -3.14 10.80
C ARG A 273 12.60 -2.21 10.44
N ILE A 274 12.55 -1.62 9.25
CA ILE A 274 13.57 -0.71 8.77
C ILE A 274 13.55 0.54 9.65
N ASP A 275 14.69 0.87 10.28
CA ASP A 275 14.78 1.97 11.24
C ASP A 275 14.34 3.32 10.67
N VAL A 276 14.42 3.49 9.34
CA VAL A 276 13.92 4.67 8.63
C VAL A 276 12.44 4.93 8.89
N PHE A 277 11.57 3.92 9.02
CA PHE A 277 10.16 4.15 9.37
C PHE A 277 10.02 4.88 10.69
N ARG A 278 10.82 4.49 11.70
CA ARG A 278 10.83 5.15 13.00
C ARG A 278 11.45 6.56 12.92
N GLU A 279 12.48 6.74 12.11
CA GLU A 279 13.08 8.06 11.88
C GLU A 279 12.07 9.01 11.23
N ALA A 280 11.40 8.58 10.16
CA ALA A 280 10.34 9.35 9.50
C ALA A 280 9.20 9.71 10.46
N LEU A 281 8.76 8.78 11.31
CA LEU A 281 7.73 9.07 12.32
C LEU A 281 8.11 10.19 13.30
N LYS A 282 9.40 10.35 13.62
CA LYS A 282 9.84 11.39 14.57
C LYS A 282 9.67 12.80 14.03
N GLU A 283 9.63 12.97 12.71
CA GLU A 283 9.34 14.26 12.07
C GLU A 283 7.92 14.74 12.41
N PHE A 284 6.97 13.81 12.56
CA PHE A 284 5.56 14.13 12.84
C PHE A 284 5.20 14.05 14.33
N VAL A 285 5.86 13.16 15.08
CA VAL A 285 5.48 12.82 16.46
C VAL A 285 6.64 13.03 17.45
N PRO A 286 7.05 14.29 17.71
CA PRO A 286 8.10 14.57 18.67
C PRO A 286 7.64 14.26 20.10
N GLY A 287 8.46 13.51 20.85
CA GLY A 287 8.29 13.35 22.30
C GLY A 287 7.23 12.34 22.78
N LYS A 288 6.52 11.63 21.89
CA LYS A 288 5.59 10.56 22.30
C LYS A 288 6.27 9.18 22.38
N SER A 289 5.74 8.31 23.22
CA SER A 289 6.14 6.91 23.29
C SER A 289 5.68 6.15 22.05
N ILE A 290 6.55 6.05 21.04
CA ILE A 290 6.33 5.19 19.87
C ILE A 290 6.56 3.74 20.32
N GLU A 291 5.52 2.91 20.25
CA GLU A 291 5.54 1.54 20.77
C GLU A 291 6.20 0.57 19.76
N PHE A 292 7.50 0.76 19.52
CA PHE A 292 8.31 -0.05 18.63
C PHE A 292 9.12 -1.09 19.42
N ARG A 293 8.82 -2.38 19.27
CA ARG A 293 9.60 -3.46 19.90
C ARG A 293 10.43 -4.20 18.87
N GLN A 294 11.69 -3.78 18.70
CA GLN A 294 12.75 -4.70 18.29
C GLN A 294 13.18 -5.47 19.54
N LYS A 295 12.64 -6.66 19.78
CA LYS A 295 13.37 -7.65 20.57
C LYS A 295 14.37 -8.30 19.63
N THR A 296 15.63 -8.39 20.04
CA THR A 296 16.66 -9.14 19.32
C THR A 296 16.15 -10.57 19.12
N GLU A 297 15.81 -10.93 17.88
CA GLU A 297 15.31 -12.25 17.57
C GLU A 297 16.46 -13.25 17.56
N GLU A 298 16.31 -14.35 18.29
CA GLU A 298 17.15 -15.53 18.09
C GLU A 298 16.97 -16.02 16.64
N SER A 299 18.09 -16.26 15.94
CA SER A 299 18.10 -16.83 14.60
C SER A 299 17.17 -18.05 14.50
N GLY A 300 16.22 -18.01 13.56
CA GLY A 300 15.30 -19.10 13.26
C GLY A 300 13.86 -18.93 13.75
N ARG A 301 13.53 -17.92 14.57
CA ARG A 301 12.13 -17.62 14.94
C ARG A 301 11.40 -16.75 13.91
N VAL A 302 10.08 -16.96 13.79
CA VAL A 302 9.21 -16.13 12.97
C VAL A 302 9.10 -14.74 13.61
N PRO A 303 9.29 -13.67 12.84
CA PRO A 303 9.16 -12.27 13.24
C PRO A 303 8.00 -11.94 14.20
N GLU A 304 8.24 -11.28 15.35
CA GLU A 304 7.17 -10.88 16.29
C GLU A 304 6.09 -10.01 15.62
N LEU A 305 6.49 -9.11 14.72
CA LEU A 305 5.57 -8.25 13.95
C LEU A 305 4.67 -9.07 13.00
N LYS A 306 5.17 -10.18 12.44
CA LYS A 306 4.37 -11.09 11.59
C LYS A 306 3.35 -11.89 12.41
N LEU A 307 3.65 -12.11 13.69
CA LEU A 307 2.79 -12.87 14.59
C LEU A 307 1.90 -11.99 15.47
N ALA A 308 2.05 -10.67 15.43
CA ALA A 308 1.32 -9.75 16.32
C ALA A 308 -0.19 -9.88 16.15
N CYS A 309 -0.66 -9.90 14.90
CA CYS A 309 -2.08 -10.12 14.56
C CYS A 309 -2.57 -11.48 15.08
N LEU A 310 -1.85 -12.57 14.75
CA LEU A 310 -2.23 -13.93 15.16
C LEU A 310 -2.26 -14.09 16.69
N ARG A 311 -1.23 -13.60 17.40
CA ARG A 311 -1.17 -13.61 18.87
C ARG A 311 -2.32 -12.82 19.46
N GLY A 312 -2.62 -11.64 18.90
CA GLY A 312 -3.76 -10.83 19.33
C GLY A 312 -5.08 -11.58 19.22
N ALA A 313 -5.34 -12.20 18.08
CA ALA A 313 -6.54 -13.01 17.86
C ALA A 313 -6.63 -14.19 18.84
N ILE A 314 -5.53 -14.92 19.06
CA ILE A 314 -5.49 -16.06 20.01
C ILE A 314 -5.74 -15.57 21.44
N ARG A 315 -5.12 -14.47 21.87
CA ARG A 315 -5.32 -13.91 23.22
C ARG A 315 -6.76 -13.47 23.41
N TYR A 316 -7.34 -12.78 22.42
CA TYR A 316 -8.73 -12.36 22.44
C TYR A 316 -9.68 -13.53 22.62
N LEU A 317 -9.54 -14.55 21.77
CA LEU A 317 -10.40 -15.75 21.81
C LEU A 317 -10.24 -16.51 23.13
N THR A 318 -9.01 -16.66 23.62
CA THR A 318 -8.72 -17.34 24.89
C THR A 318 -9.34 -16.58 26.07
N ALA A 319 -9.15 -15.26 26.13
CA ALA A 319 -9.65 -14.43 27.23
C ALA A 319 -11.19 -14.36 27.23
N SER A 320 -11.81 -14.22 26.04
CA SER A 320 -13.26 -14.21 25.89
C SER A 320 -13.86 -15.56 26.29
N LYS A 321 -13.27 -16.68 25.84
CA LYS A 321 -13.74 -18.02 26.21
C LYS A 321 -13.59 -18.32 27.70
N ALA A 322 -12.53 -17.81 28.34
CA ALA A 322 -12.31 -17.96 29.78
C ALA A 322 -13.16 -17.02 30.64
N GLY A 323 -13.89 -16.07 30.03
CA GLY A 323 -14.69 -15.09 30.75
C GLY A 323 -13.88 -13.97 31.41
N TYR A 324 -12.61 -13.79 31.05
CA TYR A 324 -11.78 -12.71 31.58
C TYR A 324 -12.09 -11.35 30.95
N ILE A 325 -12.73 -11.35 29.78
CA ILE A 325 -13.13 -10.13 29.07
C ILE A 325 -14.58 -10.20 28.59
N GLU A 326 -15.21 -9.03 28.54
CA GLU A 326 -16.43 -8.75 27.80
C GLU A 326 -16.08 -7.65 26.78
N ALA A 327 -15.96 -7.99 25.50
CA ALA A 327 -15.48 -7.07 24.49
C ALA A 327 -16.56 -6.68 23.48
N SER A 328 -16.69 -5.38 23.22
CA SER A 328 -17.49 -4.82 22.16
C SER A 328 -16.57 -4.22 21.10
N VAL A 329 -16.64 -4.74 19.87
CA VAL A 329 -15.88 -4.20 18.74
C VAL A 329 -16.85 -3.58 17.77
N THR A 330 -16.72 -2.28 17.58
CA THR A 330 -17.48 -1.53 16.58
C THR A 330 -16.53 -1.03 15.50
N ASN A 331 -16.93 -1.19 14.24
CA ASN A 331 -16.23 -0.57 13.13
C ASN A 331 -17.00 0.69 12.79
N GLU A 332 -16.39 1.85 12.99
CA GLU A 332 -16.93 3.07 12.42
C GLU A 332 -16.89 2.97 10.89
N ALA A 333 -17.91 3.55 10.27
CA ALA A 333 -18.06 3.53 8.83
C ALA A 333 -16.81 4.15 8.17
N ALA A 334 -16.03 3.32 7.45
CA ALA A 334 -14.75 3.69 6.89
C ALA A 334 -14.85 4.96 6.04
N ALA A 335 -13.92 5.90 6.23
CA ALA A 335 -13.64 6.92 5.24
C ALA A 335 -13.06 6.21 4.02
N VAL A 336 -13.75 6.31 2.89
CA VAL A 336 -13.32 5.67 1.65
C VAL A 336 -12.23 6.56 1.04
N PRO A 337 -10.97 6.13 0.81
CA PRO A 337 -9.89 7.00 0.32
C PRO A 337 -10.03 7.39 -1.17
N TYR A 338 -11.25 7.31 -1.70
CA TYR A 338 -11.60 7.60 -3.07
C TYR A 338 -12.81 8.51 -3.16
N ALA A 339 -12.76 9.48 -4.07
CA ALA A 339 -13.92 10.22 -4.50
C ALA A 339 -14.48 9.60 -5.79
N VAL A 340 -15.81 9.52 -5.89
CA VAL A 340 -16.50 9.16 -7.14
C VAL A 340 -17.07 10.42 -7.76
N THR A 341 -16.73 10.70 -9.01
CA THR A 341 -17.15 11.89 -9.74
C THR A 341 -17.79 11.51 -11.08
N ALA A 342 -18.58 12.42 -11.66
CA ALA A 342 -19.06 12.30 -13.03
C ALA A 342 -19.20 13.68 -13.66
N PHE A 343 -19.06 13.78 -14.98
CA PHE A 343 -19.27 15.03 -15.70
C PHE A 343 -20.75 15.27 -15.99
N THR A 344 -21.22 16.51 -15.87
CA THR A 344 -22.54 16.94 -16.36
C THR A 344 -22.52 17.08 -17.89
N HIS A 345 -23.71 17.28 -18.49
CA HIS A 345 -23.83 17.57 -19.93
C HIS A 345 -23.09 18.86 -20.37
N SER A 346 -22.79 19.75 -19.42
CA SER A 346 -22.02 20.99 -19.66
C SER A 346 -20.51 20.81 -19.47
N GLY A 347 -20.04 19.59 -19.22
CA GLY A 347 -18.61 19.30 -18.96
C GLY A 347 -18.14 19.70 -17.56
N ARG A 348 -19.05 20.08 -16.65
CA ARG A 348 -18.69 20.37 -15.26
C ARG A 348 -18.57 19.05 -14.47
N GLU A 349 -17.45 18.85 -13.81
CA GLU A 349 -17.28 17.72 -12.90
C GLU A 349 -18.14 17.89 -11.64
N ARG A 350 -18.83 16.83 -11.25
CA ARG A 350 -19.64 16.77 -10.03
C ARG A 350 -19.17 15.60 -9.18
N THR A 351 -18.82 15.88 -7.92
CA THR A 351 -18.56 14.86 -6.91
C THR A 351 -19.87 14.20 -6.50
N LEU A 352 -19.90 12.88 -6.60
CA LEU A 352 -21.05 12.03 -6.25
C LEU A 352 -20.81 11.29 -4.93
N MET A 353 -19.55 11.05 -4.58
CA MET A 353 -19.12 10.52 -3.29
C MET A 353 -17.80 11.18 -2.92
N SER A 354 -17.69 11.65 -1.69
CA SER A 354 -16.45 12.24 -1.16
C SER A 354 -15.57 11.20 -0.47
N SER A 355 -14.25 11.39 -0.52
CA SER A 355 -13.26 10.53 0.10
C SER A 355 -13.23 10.59 1.65
N LEU A 356 -13.90 11.58 2.23
CA LEU A 356 -13.92 11.82 3.68
C LEU A 356 -15.30 11.57 4.30
N GLU A 357 -16.27 11.13 3.51
CA GLU A 357 -17.62 10.90 3.99
C GLU A 357 -17.77 9.48 4.53
N ARG A 358 -18.08 9.40 5.82
CA ARG A 358 -18.38 8.15 6.53
C ARG A 358 -19.50 7.40 5.79
N THR A 359 -19.30 6.09 5.62
CA THR A 359 -20.23 5.17 4.93
C THR A 359 -21.61 5.19 5.62
N GLY A 360 -22.53 6.07 5.19
CA GLY A 360 -23.87 6.09 5.80
C GLY A 360 -24.76 7.32 5.61
N GLY A 361 -24.38 8.34 4.82
CA GLY A 361 -25.21 9.56 4.74
C GLY A 361 -25.33 10.24 3.38
N THR A 362 -24.33 10.15 2.51
CA THR A 362 -24.29 10.96 1.29
C THR A 362 -24.51 10.13 0.04
N HIS A 363 -25.49 10.57 -0.75
CA HIS A 363 -25.82 10.04 -2.05
C HIS A 363 -25.61 11.15 -3.09
N GLY A 364 -24.75 10.88 -4.06
CA GLY A 364 -24.59 11.75 -5.21
C GLY A 364 -25.53 11.35 -6.33
N THR A 365 -25.98 12.32 -7.11
CA THR A 365 -26.80 12.05 -8.29
C THR A 365 -26.23 12.66 -9.55
N ILE A 366 -26.36 11.91 -10.65
CA ILE A 366 -26.10 12.40 -12.00
C ILE A 366 -27.24 12.00 -12.92
N SER A 367 -27.70 12.93 -13.74
CA SER A 367 -28.82 12.70 -14.67
C SER A 367 -28.33 12.52 -16.10
N ARG A 368 -29.03 11.67 -16.85
CA ARG A 368 -28.87 11.46 -18.29
C ARG A 368 -30.25 11.30 -18.95
N PRO A 369 -30.35 11.57 -20.26
CA PRO A 369 -31.47 11.06 -21.05
C PRO A 369 -31.56 9.55 -20.92
N ILE A 370 -32.78 9.01 -20.86
CA ILE A 370 -32.98 7.57 -20.63
C ILE A 370 -32.30 6.67 -21.67
N GLY A 371 -32.22 7.13 -22.92
CA GLY A 371 -31.56 6.42 -24.01
C GLY A 371 -30.02 6.46 -23.98
N ALA A 372 -29.41 7.08 -22.96
CA ALA A 372 -27.96 7.01 -22.78
C ALA A 372 -27.57 5.55 -22.50
N THR A 373 -26.68 4.99 -23.31
CA THR A 373 -26.25 3.57 -23.19
C THR A 373 -25.15 3.39 -22.15
N GLU A 374 -24.35 4.42 -21.90
CA GLU A 374 -23.20 4.37 -21.00
C GLU A 374 -23.15 5.61 -20.11
N VAL A 375 -22.80 5.38 -18.84
CA VAL A 375 -22.55 6.45 -17.87
C VAL A 375 -21.21 6.17 -17.20
N GLU A 376 -20.29 7.11 -17.35
CA GLU A 376 -18.96 7.05 -16.76
C GLU A 376 -18.94 7.63 -15.34
N PHE A 377 -18.19 6.96 -14.47
CA PHE A 377 -17.93 7.36 -13.10
C PHE A 377 -16.41 7.30 -12.87
N HIS A 378 -15.80 8.44 -12.54
CA HIS A 378 -14.35 8.54 -12.36
C HIS A 378 -14.01 8.41 -10.88
N LEU A 379 -13.12 7.48 -10.59
CA LEU A 379 -12.55 7.24 -9.28
C LEU A 379 -11.29 8.08 -9.14
N LYS A 380 -11.26 8.95 -8.14
CA LYS A 380 -10.09 9.79 -7.80
C LYS A 380 -9.54 9.42 -6.44
N GLY A 381 -8.22 9.38 -6.30
CA GLY A 381 -7.56 9.23 -5.00
C GLY A 381 -7.60 10.53 -4.19
N LEU A 382 -7.06 10.48 -2.96
CA LEU A 382 -6.92 11.65 -2.09
C LEU A 382 -6.04 12.76 -2.71
N ASP A 383 -5.08 12.39 -3.54
CA ASP A 383 -4.23 13.30 -4.32
C ASP A 383 -4.96 13.98 -5.49
N GLY A 384 -6.24 13.66 -5.71
CA GLY A 384 -7.04 14.14 -6.83
C GLY A 384 -6.71 13.47 -8.17
N ALA A 385 -5.72 12.58 -8.21
CA ALA A 385 -5.36 11.85 -9.42
C ALA A 385 -6.45 10.84 -9.78
N GLN A 386 -6.80 10.78 -11.07
CA GLN A 386 -7.76 9.80 -11.57
C GLN A 386 -7.13 8.41 -11.53
N ARG A 387 -7.72 7.51 -10.72
CA ARG A 387 -7.27 6.13 -10.55
C ARG A 387 -7.96 5.20 -11.55
N HIS A 388 -9.26 5.40 -11.79
CA HIS A 388 -10.02 4.54 -12.68
C HIS A 388 -11.26 5.23 -13.25
N THR A 389 -11.78 4.71 -14.37
CA THR A 389 -13.10 5.09 -14.89
C THR A 389 -13.99 3.85 -14.99
N TYR A 390 -15.09 3.83 -14.25
CA TYR A 390 -16.09 2.79 -14.30
C TYR A 390 -17.20 3.16 -15.27
N VAL A 391 -17.64 2.18 -16.06
CA VAL A 391 -18.74 2.37 -17.01
C VAL A 391 -19.96 1.58 -16.53
N TYR A 392 -21.04 2.30 -16.24
CA TYR A 392 -22.36 1.71 -16.07
C TYR A 392 -23.02 1.56 -17.44
N GLN A 393 -23.30 0.31 -17.80
CA GLN A 393 -24.04 -0.07 -19.01
C GLN A 393 -25.53 0.08 -18.74
N ASN A 394 -26.13 1.12 -19.30
CA ASN A 394 -27.54 1.44 -19.13
C ASN A 394 -28.36 0.82 -20.26
N ARG A 395 -29.32 -0.03 -19.89
CA ARG A 395 -30.20 -0.73 -20.82
C ARG A 395 -31.63 -0.43 -20.44
N GLU A 396 -32.41 0.11 -21.36
CA GLU A 396 -33.83 0.43 -21.14
C GLU A 396 -34.62 -0.82 -20.68
N GLU A 397 -34.29 -1.99 -21.22
CA GLU A 397 -34.87 -3.29 -20.83
C GLU A 397 -34.68 -3.66 -19.36
N SER A 398 -33.72 -3.03 -18.67
CA SER A 398 -33.45 -3.28 -17.25
C SER A 398 -34.35 -2.50 -16.30
N PHE A 399 -35.11 -1.52 -16.82
CA PHE A 399 -36.03 -0.71 -16.03
C PHE A 399 -37.36 -1.41 -15.84
N LYS A 400 -37.83 -1.43 -14.59
CA LYS A 400 -39.12 -2.00 -14.21
C LYS A 400 -39.98 -0.92 -13.57
N PRO A 401 -41.28 -0.84 -13.92
CA PRO A 401 -42.22 0.04 -13.24
C PRO A 401 -42.21 -0.24 -11.74
N VAL A 402 -42.18 0.83 -10.94
CA VAL A 402 -42.03 0.76 -9.48
C VAL A 402 -42.82 1.89 -8.83
N LEU A 403 -43.31 1.66 -7.61
CA LEU A 403 -43.84 2.74 -6.76
C LEU A 403 -42.74 3.30 -5.86
N TYR A 404 -42.88 4.54 -5.40
CA TYR A 404 -41.87 5.13 -4.52
C TYR A 404 -41.76 4.34 -3.20
N GLU A 405 -42.86 3.83 -2.67
CA GLU A 405 -42.88 3.03 -1.44
C GLU A 405 -41.97 1.78 -1.54
N GLU A 406 -41.88 1.17 -2.73
CA GLU A 406 -41.02 0.02 -3.00
C GLU A 406 -39.54 0.43 -3.09
N ILE A 407 -39.26 1.61 -3.65
CA ILE A 407 -37.93 2.23 -3.63
C ILE A 407 -37.53 2.53 -2.19
N ALA A 408 -38.40 3.18 -1.41
CA ALA A 408 -38.15 3.59 -0.04
C ALA A 408 -37.86 2.38 0.87
N ALA A 409 -38.60 1.28 0.70
CA ALA A 409 -38.38 0.04 1.45
C ALA A 409 -36.97 -0.55 1.24
N SER A 410 -36.38 -0.38 0.05
CA SER A 410 -35.07 -0.96 -0.30
C SER A 410 -33.91 0.04 -0.21
N TYR A 411 -34.19 1.32 -0.45
CA TYR A 411 -33.21 2.36 -0.71
C TYR A 411 -33.56 3.72 -0.06
N GLY A 412 -34.53 3.81 0.86
CA GLY A 412 -35.03 5.10 1.36
C GLY A 412 -33.99 6.02 2.01
N ALA A 413 -32.87 5.46 2.50
CA ALA A 413 -31.74 6.26 3.01
C ALA A 413 -30.86 6.86 1.89
N ILE A 414 -30.92 6.30 0.68
CA ILE A 414 -30.07 6.62 -0.48
C ILE A 414 -30.86 7.37 -1.57
N ILE A 415 -32.15 7.06 -1.70
CA ILE A 415 -33.04 7.58 -2.73
C ILE A 415 -34.24 8.23 -2.04
N PRO A 416 -34.14 9.51 -1.68
CA PRO A 416 -35.24 10.23 -1.03
C PRO A 416 -36.33 10.63 -2.04
N GLN A 417 -37.53 10.90 -1.54
CA GLN A 417 -38.71 11.11 -2.38
C GLN A 417 -38.60 12.37 -3.25
N ASP A 418 -38.10 13.45 -2.66
CA ASP A 418 -37.88 14.74 -3.33
C ASP A 418 -36.96 14.59 -4.55
N GLU A 419 -35.91 13.77 -4.45
CA GLU A 419 -35.04 13.45 -5.57
C GLU A 419 -35.78 12.67 -6.68
N THR A 420 -36.68 11.74 -6.34
CA THR A 420 -37.49 11.01 -7.34
C THR A 420 -38.59 11.85 -7.98
N ASP A 421 -39.15 12.80 -7.24
CA ASP A 421 -40.16 13.73 -7.73
C ASP A 421 -39.57 14.74 -8.71
N SER A 422 -38.29 15.09 -8.55
CA SER A 422 -37.57 15.98 -9.47
C SER A 422 -37.24 15.36 -10.84
N ILE A 423 -37.38 14.03 -11.00
CA ILE A 423 -37.02 13.32 -12.23
C ILE A 423 -38.03 13.68 -13.33
N ALA A 424 -37.56 14.33 -14.40
CA ALA A 424 -38.39 14.68 -15.54
C ALA A 424 -38.73 13.46 -16.41
N ASN A 425 -39.82 13.55 -17.18
CA ASN A 425 -40.18 12.48 -18.12
C ASN A 425 -39.11 12.33 -19.21
N GLY A 426 -38.60 11.11 -19.40
CA GLY A 426 -37.47 10.80 -20.30
C GLY A 426 -36.09 10.95 -19.64
N GLU A 427 -36.03 11.30 -18.36
CA GLU A 427 -34.80 11.36 -17.57
C GLU A 427 -34.55 10.04 -16.83
N ALA A 428 -33.27 9.63 -16.79
CA ALA A 428 -32.73 8.64 -15.87
C ALA A 428 -31.73 9.30 -14.93
N LYS A 429 -31.99 9.24 -13.63
CA LYS A 429 -31.14 9.75 -12.56
C LYS A 429 -30.42 8.57 -11.88
N PHE A 430 -29.10 8.66 -11.79
CA PHE A 430 -28.23 7.63 -11.24
C PHE A 430 -27.81 8.03 -9.84
N PHE A 431 -28.26 7.27 -8.85
CA PHE A 431 -27.93 7.45 -7.44
C PHE A 431 -26.69 6.66 -7.11
N VAL A 432 -25.69 7.32 -6.54
CA VAL A 432 -24.40 6.74 -6.17
C VAL A 432 -24.25 6.76 -4.66
N SER A 433 -23.96 5.61 -4.06
CA SER A 433 -23.72 5.48 -2.62
C SER A 433 -22.57 4.53 -2.34
N ALA A 434 -21.98 4.62 -1.16
CA ALA A 434 -20.95 3.68 -0.74
C ALA A 434 -21.54 2.28 -0.54
N GLY A 435 -20.73 1.25 -0.80
CA GLY A 435 -21.14 -0.14 -0.61
C GLY A 435 -21.25 -0.45 0.88
N ASN A 436 -22.47 -0.50 1.42
CA ASN A 436 -22.84 -0.70 2.84
C ASN A 436 -22.16 -1.87 3.60
N SER A 437 -21.32 -2.68 2.94
CA SER A 437 -20.43 -3.70 3.55
C SER A 437 -19.31 -4.16 2.61
N ARG A 438 -19.14 -3.53 1.43
CA ARG A 438 -18.25 -3.99 0.35
C ARG A 438 -17.41 -2.82 -0.13
N TRP A 439 -16.11 -3.05 -0.31
CA TRP A 439 -15.12 -2.04 -0.71
C TRP A 439 -15.36 -1.55 -2.14
N GLY A 440 -16.23 -0.55 -2.28
CA GLY A 440 -16.69 -0.06 -3.57
C GLY A 440 -17.90 0.86 -3.43
N PHE A 441 -18.49 1.21 -4.57
CA PHE A 441 -19.71 2.01 -4.66
C PHE A 441 -20.81 1.28 -5.40
N GLU A 442 -22.06 1.63 -5.09
CA GLU A 442 -23.25 1.14 -5.76
C GLU A 442 -23.88 2.25 -6.59
N VAL A 443 -24.37 1.88 -7.77
CA VAL A 443 -25.14 2.75 -8.65
C VAL A 443 -26.53 2.17 -8.81
N VAL A 444 -27.55 2.96 -8.49
CA VAL A 444 -28.96 2.62 -8.63
C VAL A 444 -29.63 3.66 -9.52
N PRO A 445 -30.03 3.31 -10.76
CA PRO A 445 -30.74 4.24 -11.62
C PRO A 445 -32.25 4.23 -11.37
N VAL A 446 -32.86 5.41 -11.35
CA VAL A 446 -34.30 5.63 -11.36
C VAL A 446 -34.65 6.52 -12.54
N ALA A 447 -35.65 6.14 -13.33
CA ALA A 447 -36.10 6.91 -14.48
C ALA A 447 -37.59 7.24 -14.39
N ARG A 448 -38.05 8.20 -15.19
CA ARG A 448 -39.48 8.49 -15.36
C ARG A 448 -39.87 8.33 -16.83
N ILE A 449 -40.79 7.39 -17.11
CA ILE A 449 -41.33 7.15 -18.46
C ILE A 449 -42.85 7.20 -18.40
N GLY A 450 -43.47 8.02 -19.24
CA GLY A 450 -44.93 8.20 -19.25
C GLY A 450 -45.47 8.65 -17.89
N SER A 451 -44.72 9.51 -17.19
CA SER A 451 -45.01 9.96 -15.82
C SER A 451 -44.92 8.89 -14.72
N GLN A 452 -44.58 7.65 -15.05
CA GLN A 452 -44.38 6.55 -14.10
C GLN A 452 -42.90 6.37 -13.75
N LEU A 453 -42.60 6.15 -12.47
CA LEU A 453 -41.25 5.82 -12.02
C LEU A 453 -40.87 4.40 -12.46
N GLN A 454 -39.60 4.25 -12.85
CA GLN A 454 -39.02 2.97 -13.16
C GLN A 454 -37.67 2.80 -12.47
N LEU A 455 -37.43 1.63 -11.88
CA LEU A 455 -36.18 1.28 -11.24
C LEU A 455 -35.34 0.43 -12.19
N GLY A 456 -34.12 0.86 -12.49
CA GLY A 456 -33.17 0.06 -13.26
C GLY A 456 -32.30 -0.83 -12.38
N LYS A 457 -31.39 -1.58 -13.03
CA LYS A 457 -30.60 -2.60 -12.34
C LYS A 457 -29.50 -2.00 -11.47
N LYS A 458 -29.55 -2.25 -10.16
CA LYS A 458 -28.44 -1.94 -9.25
C LYS A 458 -27.14 -2.60 -9.72
N ARG A 459 -26.03 -1.84 -9.71
CA ARG A 459 -24.69 -2.35 -10.00
C ARG A 459 -23.70 -1.92 -8.93
N PHE A 460 -22.84 -2.84 -8.51
CA PHE A 460 -21.73 -2.58 -7.61
C PHE A 460 -20.42 -2.49 -8.41
N PHE A 461 -19.56 -1.55 -8.02
CA PHE A 461 -18.22 -1.35 -8.54
C PHE A 461 -17.24 -1.39 -7.38
N ALA A 462 -16.39 -2.42 -7.33
CA ALA A 462 -15.31 -2.50 -6.37
C ALA A 462 -14.26 -1.42 -6.68
N PHE A 463 -13.75 -0.73 -5.65
CA PHE A 463 -12.66 0.24 -5.83
C PHE A 463 -11.38 -0.41 -6.33
N GLU A 464 -11.17 -1.66 -5.93
CA GLU A 464 -10.06 -2.48 -6.39
C GLU A 464 -10.53 -3.40 -7.52
N LYS A 465 -9.94 -3.22 -8.70
CA LYS A 465 -9.81 -4.29 -9.70
C LYS A 465 -8.32 -4.65 -9.77
N ASP A 466 -8.01 -5.89 -10.12
CA ASP A 466 -6.65 -6.43 -10.36
C ASP A 466 -5.73 -5.59 -11.28
N ALA A 467 -6.21 -4.48 -11.84
CA ALA A 467 -5.50 -3.61 -12.79
C ALA A 467 -5.10 -2.22 -12.23
N SER A 468 -5.47 -1.87 -10.99
CA SER A 468 -5.01 -0.62 -10.34
C SER A 468 -3.79 -0.83 -9.44
N GLU A 469 -3.32 -2.07 -9.32
CA GLU A 469 -2.13 -2.41 -8.54
C GLU A 469 -0.88 -2.20 -9.39
N LEU A 470 0.13 -1.58 -8.77
CA LEU A 470 1.48 -1.49 -9.29
C LEU A 470 2.06 -2.90 -9.46
N ASP A 471 2.01 -3.44 -10.68
CA ASP A 471 2.51 -4.79 -10.97
C ASP A 471 4.03 -4.77 -11.25
N PHE A 472 4.80 -5.36 -10.34
CA PHE A 472 6.24 -5.55 -10.51
C PHE A 472 6.60 -6.70 -11.45
N PHE A 473 5.63 -7.39 -12.04
CA PHE A 473 5.87 -8.52 -12.94
C PHE A 473 5.16 -8.35 -14.29
N ASP A 474 4.77 -7.12 -14.61
CA ASP A 474 4.15 -6.76 -15.89
C ASP A 474 5.13 -6.74 -17.08
N GLY A 475 6.43 -6.79 -16.78
CA GLY A 475 7.54 -6.81 -17.73
C GLY A 475 7.93 -5.47 -18.34
N MET A 476 7.37 -4.35 -17.86
CA MET A 476 7.78 -3.00 -18.24
C MET A 476 8.72 -2.34 -17.24
N LYS A 477 8.75 -2.87 -16.02
CA LYS A 477 9.62 -2.39 -14.96
C LYS A 477 11.06 -2.87 -15.12
#